data_AF-A0A238KG89-F1
#
_entry.id   AF-A0A238KG89-F1
#
_cell.length_a   1.000
_cell.length_b   1.000
_cell.length_c   1.000
_cell.angle_alpha   90.00
_cell.angle_beta   90.00
_cell.angle_gamma   90.00
#
_symmetry.space_group_name_H-M   'P 1'
#
loop_
_entity.id
_entity.type
_entity.pdbx_description
1 polymer ?
#
loop_
_entity_poly.entity_id
_entity_poly.type
_entity_poly.pdbx_seq_one_letter_code
_entity_poly.pdbx_strand_id
1 'polypeptide(L)'
;MSIERTLIQLQAEAATPERARELGHMGYMQWLALLPGDASYEAEAVRAWLRAEPFADTDPAVAVFCALIRESLRCPLRPLDLTLPQPRRRGGARVRRMSI
;
A
#
# COMPACT_ATOMS: atom_id res chain seq x y z
N MET A 1 -2.87 5.10 13.14
CA MET A 1 -3.13 3.63 13.10
C MET A 1 -1.83 2.90 12.83
N SER A 2 -1.68 1.66 13.33
CA SER A 2 -0.46 0.87 13.16
C SER A 2 -0.24 0.50 11.69
N ILE A 3 0.99 0.72 11.21
CA ILE A 3 1.54 0.20 9.94
C ILE A 3 1.17 -1.28 9.70
N GLU A 4 0.99 -2.05 10.77
CA GLU A 4 0.61 -3.47 10.73
C GLU A 4 -0.72 -3.70 10.02
N ARG A 5 -1.72 -2.84 10.22
CA ARG A 5 -3.01 -2.98 9.54
C ARG A 5 -2.88 -2.74 8.04
N THR A 6 -2.05 -1.78 7.65
CA THR A 6 -1.73 -1.52 6.24
C THR A 6 -1.02 -2.72 5.61
N LEU A 7 -0.04 -3.32 6.31
CA LEU A 7 0.68 -4.49 5.81
C LEU A 7 -0.23 -5.72 5.62
N ILE A 8 -1.13 -5.99 6.57
CA ILE A 8 -2.13 -7.07 6.45
C ILE A 8 -3.00 -6.87 5.20
N GLN A 9 -3.38 -5.63 4.89
CA GLN A 9 -4.22 -5.31 3.75
C GLN A 9 -3.46 -5.37 2.42
N LEU A 10 -2.18 -4.98 2.41
CA LEU A 10 -1.32 -5.07 1.22
C LEU A 10 -1.05 -6.52 0.83
N GLN A 11 -0.90 -7.40 1.82
CA GLN A 11 -0.72 -8.85 1.62
C GLN A 11 -1.99 -9.58 1.15
N ALA A 12 -3.06 -8.84 0.81
CA ALA A 12 -4.20 -9.40 0.12
C ALA A 12 -3.85 -9.66 -1.36
N GLU A 13 -4.20 -10.84 -1.84
CA GLU A 13 -3.89 -11.38 -3.18
C GLU A 13 -3.72 -10.32 -4.30
N ALA A 14 -2.46 -9.98 -4.58
CA ALA A 14 -2.04 -9.08 -5.64
C ALA A 14 -1.68 -9.89 -6.90
N ALA A 15 -2.67 -10.59 -7.46
CA ALA A 15 -2.46 -11.55 -8.56
C ALA A 15 -1.89 -10.95 -9.85
N THR A 16 -1.84 -9.62 -10.00
CA THR A 16 -1.21 -8.95 -11.15
C THR A 16 -0.36 -7.74 -10.72
N PRO A 17 0.64 -7.33 -11.51
CA PRO A 17 1.46 -6.15 -11.23
C PRO A 17 0.65 -4.85 -11.14
N GLU A 18 -0.37 -4.70 -11.98
CA GLU A 18 -1.27 -3.54 -11.95
C GLU A 18 -2.04 -3.52 -10.62
N ARG A 19 -2.47 -4.69 -10.15
CA ARG A 19 -3.17 -4.81 -8.89
C ARG A 19 -2.26 -4.52 -7.71
N ALA A 20 -1.01 -4.96 -7.77
CA ALA A 20 0.01 -4.64 -6.78
C ALA A 20 0.22 -3.12 -6.67
N ARG A 21 0.26 -2.41 -7.80
CA ARG A 21 0.35 -0.94 -7.84
C ARG A 21 -0.85 -0.27 -7.17
N GLU A 22 -2.05 -0.65 -7.59
CA GLU A 22 -3.30 -0.15 -7.00
C GLU A 22 -3.35 -0.33 -5.48
N LEU A 23 -2.99 -1.52 -5.00
CA LEU A 23 -2.98 -1.86 -3.58
C LEU A 23 -1.90 -1.06 -2.83
N GLY A 24 -0.68 -0.98 -3.36
CA GLY A 24 0.42 -0.21 -2.80
C GLY A 24 0.09 1.28 -2.65
N HIS A 25 -0.47 1.89 -3.69
CA HIS A 25 -0.89 3.30 -3.69
C HIS A 25 -2.00 3.56 -2.66
N MET A 26 -3.01 2.70 -2.63
CA MET A 26 -4.09 2.77 -1.65
C MET A 26 -3.58 2.62 -0.22
N GLY A 27 -2.69 1.64 0.03
CA GLY A 27 -2.09 1.41 1.34
C GLY A 27 -1.27 2.61 1.82
N TYR A 28 -0.53 3.25 0.91
CA TYR A 28 0.20 4.48 1.19
C TYR A 28 -0.72 5.64 1.60
N MET A 29 -1.78 5.91 0.81
CA MET A 29 -2.75 6.96 1.12
C MET A 29 -3.47 6.73 2.46
N GLN A 30 -3.87 5.48 2.72
CA GLN A 30 -4.53 5.13 3.97
C GLN A 30 -3.58 5.31 5.15
N TRP A 31 -2.35 4.80 5.07
CA TRP A 31 -1.34 4.98 6.10
C TRP A 31 -1.07 6.47 6.38
N LEU A 32 -0.90 7.28 5.33
CA LEU A 32 -0.67 8.73 5.44
C LEU A 32 -1.84 9.44 6.12
N ALA A 33 -3.08 9.13 5.73
CA ALA A 33 -4.29 9.71 6.31
C ALA A 33 -4.50 9.35 7.80
N LEU A 34 -3.76 8.36 8.30
CA LEU A 34 -3.89 7.84 9.66
C LEU A 34 -2.74 8.24 10.58
N LEU A 35 -1.81 9.08 10.10
CA LEU A 35 -0.74 9.65 10.90
C LEU A 35 -1.31 10.69 11.89
N PRO A 36 -0.76 10.79 13.11
CA PRO A 36 -1.07 11.89 14.01
C PRO A 36 -0.69 13.24 13.38
N GLY A 37 -1.50 14.28 13.60
CA GLY A 37 -1.27 15.60 13.01
C GLY A 37 -0.01 16.31 13.51
N ASP A 38 0.52 15.89 14.66
CA ASP A 38 1.75 16.36 15.29
C ASP A 38 2.95 15.42 15.07
N ALA A 39 2.78 14.32 14.34
CA ALA A 39 3.85 13.38 14.08
C ALA A 39 4.85 13.91 13.04
N SER A 40 6.13 13.62 13.25
CA SER A 40 7.14 13.81 12.21
C SER A 40 6.93 12.79 11.10
N TYR A 41 6.57 13.29 9.91
CA TYR A 41 6.37 12.46 8.72
C TYR A 41 7.59 11.59 8.43
N GLU A 42 8.79 12.17 8.48
CA GLU A 42 10.04 11.45 8.21
C GLU A 42 10.23 10.28 9.19
N ALA A 43 10.03 10.51 10.48
CA ALA A 43 10.16 9.48 11.50
C ALA A 43 9.15 8.34 11.29
N GLU A 44 7.91 8.68 10.95
CA GLU A 44 6.87 7.68 10.65
C GLU A 44 7.15 6.92 9.35
N ALA A 45 7.64 7.60 8.31
CA ALA A 45 8.00 7.01 7.04
C ALA A 45 9.14 5.99 7.21
N VAL A 46 10.19 6.34 7.97
CA VAL A 46 11.27 5.41 8.30
C VAL A 46 10.77 4.21 9.09
N ARG A 47 9.91 4.42 10.10
CA ARG A 47 9.27 3.33 10.85
C ARG A 47 8.45 2.41 9.95
N ALA A 48 7.65 3.00 9.05
CA ALA A 48 6.82 2.26 8.11
C ALA A 48 7.67 1.42 7.15
N TRP A 49 8.75 1.99 6.62
CA TRP A 49 9.68 1.30 5.74
C TRP A 49 10.37 0.12 6.44
N LEU A 50 10.92 0.33 7.65
CA LEU A 50 11.56 -0.74 8.42
C LEU A 50 10.63 -1.92 8.72
N ARG A 51 9.33 -1.66 8.88
CA ARG A 51 8.33 -2.71 9.11
C ARG A 51 7.94 -3.45 7.83
N ALA A 52 7.95 -2.75 6.70
CA ALA A 52 7.46 -3.24 5.41
C ALA A 52 8.53 -3.96 4.59
N GLU A 53 9.78 -3.49 4.68
CA GLU A 53 10.91 -3.96 3.88
C GLU A 53 11.12 -5.49 3.91
N PRO A 54 10.99 -6.20 5.05
CA PRO A 54 11.15 -7.65 5.09
C PRO A 54 10.16 -8.45 4.23
N PHE A 55 9.04 -7.83 3.83
CA PHE A 55 8.00 -8.47 3.01
C PHE A 55 8.06 -8.04 1.55
N ALA A 56 8.89 -7.05 1.20
CA ALA A 56 8.94 -6.47 -0.13
C ALA A 56 9.39 -7.48 -1.21
N ASP A 57 10.23 -8.45 -0.83
CA ASP A 57 10.71 -9.49 -1.77
C ASP A 57 9.64 -10.54 -2.09
N THR A 58 8.68 -10.75 -1.17
CA THR A 58 7.66 -11.80 -1.28
C THR A 58 6.29 -11.27 -1.70
N ASP A 59 6.03 -9.98 -1.50
CA ASP A 59 4.75 -9.36 -1.81
C ASP A 59 4.90 -8.12 -2.71
N PRO A 60 4.37 -8.17 -3.95
CA PRO A 60 4.56 -7.09 -4.90
C PRO A 60 3.81 -5.80 -4.51
N ALA A 61 2.72 -5.86 -3.74
CA ALA A 61 2.02 -4.66 -3.28
C ALA A 61 2.79 -3.97 -2.14
N VAL A 62 3.43 -4.76 -1.26
CA VAL A 62 4.36 -4.22 -0.26
C VAL A 62 5.58 -3.59 -0.91
N ALA A 63 6.13 -4.19 -1.98
CA ALA A 63 7.22 -3.60 -2.74
C ALA A 63 6.87 -2.21 -3.29
N VAL A 64 5.67 -2.03 -3.86
CA VAL A 64 5.19 -0.73 -4.33
C VAL A 64 5.06 0.27 -3.17
N PHE A 65 4.48 -0.15 -2.04
CA PHE A 65 4.37 0.71 -0.86
C PHE A 65 5.75 1.19 -0.36
N CYS A 66 6.73 0.29 -0.28
CA CYS A 66 8.11 0.63 0.07
C CYS A 66 8.75 1.61 -0.92
N ALA A 67 8.46 1.46 -2.22
CA ALA A 67 8.95 2.37 -3.25
C ALA A 67 8.39 3.79 -3.06
N LEU A 68 7.09 3.93 -2.76
CA LEU A 68 6.46 5.22 -2.49
C LEU A 68 7.05 5.92 -1.27
N ILE A 69 7.31 5.20 -0.18
CA ILE A 69 7.98 5.78 1.00
C ILE A 69 9.39 6.27 0.66
N ARG A 70 10.15 5.49 -0.11
CA ARG A 70 11.50 5.89 -0.52
C ARG A 70 11.47 7.12 -1.43
N GLU A 71 10.49 7.19 -2.33
CA GLU A 71 10.31 8.32 -3.23
C GLU A 71 9.93 9.59 -2.45
N SER A 72 8.98 9.49 -1.53
CA SER A 72 8.51 10.63 -0.72
C SER A 72 9.60 11.21 0.18
N LEU A 73 10.48 10.36 0.73
CA LEU A 73 11.64 10.79 1.51
C LEU A 73 12.73 11.45 0.66
N ARG A 74 12.89 11.02 -0.60
CA ARG A 74 13.92 11.55 -1.51
C ARG A 74 13.51 12.85 -2.20
N CYS A 75 12.24 13.01 -2.53
CA CYS A 75 11.75 14.14 -3.33
C CYS A 75 10.38 14.62 -2.85
N PRO A 76 10.30 15.27 -1.67
CA PRO A 76 9.02 15.63 -1.03
C PRO A 76 8.19 16.64 -1.85
N LEU A 77 8.78 17.29 -2.86
CA LEU A 77 8.13 18.31 -3.69
C LEU A 77 7.56 17.78 -5.01
N ARG A 78 7.63 16.47 -5.28
CA ARG A 78 7.01 15.87 -6.48
C ARG A 78 5.64 15.27 -6.17
N PRO A 79 4.64 15.48 -7.03
CA PRO A 79 3.40 14.73 -6.97
C PRO A 79 3.71 13.23 -7.07
N LEU A 80 3.28 12.45 -6.08
CA LEU A 80 3.28 11.00 -6.18
C LEU A 80 2.20 10.58 -7.18
N ASP A 81 2.52 9.66 -8.09
CA ASP A 81 1.56 9.11 -9.06
C ASP A 81 0.60 8.13 -8.37
N LEU A 82 -0.34 8.68 -7.60
CA LEU A 82 -1.32 7.91 -6.83
C LEU A 82 -2.55 7.64 -7.68
N THR A 83 -2.46 6.66 -8.58
CA THR A 83 -3.64 6.14 -9.27
C THR A 83 -4.60 5.47 -8.28
N LEU A 84 -5.87 5.87 -8.32
CA LEU A 84 -6.91 5.27 -7.48
C LEU A 84 -7.19 3.83 -7.95
N PRO A 85 -7.34 2.85 -7.04
CA PRO A 85 -7.73 1.50 -7.41
C PRO A 85 -9.10 1.52 -8.11
N GLN A 86 -9.25 0.73 -9.18
CA GLN A 86 -10.56 0.61 -9.81
C GLN A 86 -11.58 -0.01 -8.84
N PRO A 87 -12.81 0.54 -8.75
CA PRO A 87 -13.86 -0.04 -7.92
C PRO A 87 -14.20 -1.46 -8.40
N ARG A 88 -13.99 -2.46 -7.54
CA ARG A 88 -14.36 -3.86 -7.82
C ARG A 88 -15.24 -4.40 -6.70
N ARG A 89 -16.37 -5.02 -7.07
CA ARG A 89 -17.24 -5.71 -6.11
C ARG A 89 -16.57 -7.03 -5.69
N ARG A 90 -16.23 -7.15 -4.40
CA ARG A 90 -15.83 -8.43 -3.80
C ARG A 90 -17.06 -9.31 -3.65
N GLY A 91 -17.12 -10.39 -4.43
CA GLY A 91 -18.20 -11.35 -4.36
C GLY A 91 -19.44 -10.94 -5.13
N GLY A 92 -19.93 -11.90 -5.90
CA GLY A 92 -21.18 -11.86 -6.64
C GLY A 92 -21.42 -13.26 -7.18
N ALA A 93 -22.66 -13.58 -7.57
CA ALA A 93 -23.01 -14.91 -8.06
C ALA A 93 -22.05 -15.38 -9.18
N ARG A 94 -21.55 -14.46 -10.00
CA ARG A 94 -20.58 -14.74 -11.07
C ARG A 94 -19.19 -15.11 -10.57
N VAL A 95 -18.66 -14.44 -9.54
CA VAL A 95 -17.34 -14.78 -8.94
C VAL A 95 -17.43 -16.13 -8.20
N ARG A 96 -18.54 -16.37 -7.47
CA ARG A 96 -18.76 -17.65 -6.77
C ARG A 96 -18.85 -18.85 -7.72
N ARG A 97 -19.38 -18.66 -8.93
CA ARG A 97 -19.45 -19.71 -9.96
C ARG A 97 -18.10 -20.06 -10.59
N MET A 98 -17.11 -19.16 -10.52
CA MET A 98 -15.76 -19.40 -11.06
C MET A 98 -14.81 -20.04 -10.05
N SER A 99 -15.25 -20.24 -8.81
CA SER A 99 -14.47 -20.84 -7.72
C SER A 99 -14.91 -22.28 -7.38
N ILE A 100 -15.73 -22.91 -8.24
CA ILE A 100 -16.18 -24.30 -8.17
C ILE A 100 -15.46 -25.10 -9.25
#